data_AF-A0A7X4AP65-F1
#
_entry.id   AF-A0A7X4AP65-F1
#
_cell.length_a   1.000
_cell.length_b   1.000
_cell.length_c   1.000
_cell.angle_alpha   90.00
_cell.angle_beta   90.00
_cell.angle_gamma   90.00
#
_symmetry.space_group_name_H-M   'P 1'
#
loop_
_entity.id
_entity.type
_entity.pdbx_description
1 polymer ?
#
loop_
_entity_poly.entity_id
_entity_poly.type
_entity_poly.pdbx_seq_one_letter_code
_entity_poly.pdbx_strand_id
1 'polypeptide(L)'
;TARGLDVLAAFAQNSLEIENVFLNPRADLVEYLNENFPVESDEDSNLPTLEGSFRDIYQRMRDGLVTELLQRINSKSPDFFEDLVIKLLVEMGYGGSLEDAETVGHSGDRGIDGIIREDTLGLDMIYIQAKRWREGSVGRPELQKFVGALHERNARKGIFITTSDFTISAITYVERIASNIILIDGDQLVELMIDYDVGVSSIETFEIKRVDSDYFDESTE
;
A
#
# COMPACT_ATOMS: atom_id res chain seq x y z
N THR A 1 -10.91 -48.24 -24.89
CA THR A 1 -11.78 -48.69 -23.78
C THR A 1 -13.17 -48.13 -23.98
N ALA A 2 -14.23 -48.77 -23.47
CA ALA A 2 -15.62 -48.30 -23.65
C ALA A 2 -15.83 -46.81 -23.26
N ARG A 3 -15.04 -46.31 -22.30
CA ARG A 3 -15.00 -44.89 -21.91
C ARG A 3 -14.52 -43.91 -23.00
N GLY A 4 -13.70 -44.36 -23.96
CA GLY A 4 -13.18 -43.49 -25.03
C GLY A 4 -14.23 -43.19 -26.10
N LEU A 5 -15.21 -44.08 -26.30
CA LEU A 5 -16.30 -43.85 -27.25
C LEU A 5 -17.35 -42.88 -26.67
N ASP A 6 -17.59 -42.92 -25.36
CA ASP A 6 -18.54 -42.01 -24.69
C ASP A 6 -18.06 -40.55 -24.70
N VAL A 7 -16.74 -40.32 -24.62
CA VAL A 7 -16.15 -38.98 -24.73
C VAL A 7 -16.31 -38.44 -26.16
N LEU A 8 -16.08 -39.26 -27.18
CA LEU A 8 -16.25 -38.86 -28.58
C LEU A 8 -17.73 -38.63 -28.96
N ALA A 9 -18.66 -39.39 -28.36
CA ALA A 9 -20.10 -39.17 -28.52
C ALA A 9 -20.57 -37.86 -27.85
N ALA A 10 -19.97 -37.50 -26.70
CA ALA A 10 -20.22 -36.21 -26.04
C ALA A 10 -19.70 -35.01 -26.86
N PHE A 11 -18.56 -35.17 -27.56
CA PHE A 11 -18.06 -34.17 -28.50
C PHE A 11 -18.90 -34.05 -29.77
N ALA A 12 -19.52 -35.13 -30.24
CA ALA A 12 -20.34 -35.12 -31.45
C ALA A 12 -21.74 -34.50 -31.24
N GLN A 13 -22.31 -34.55 -30.03
CA GLN A 13 -23.62 -33.96 -29.73
C GLN A 13 -23.57 -32.49 -29.30
N ASN A 14 -22.41 -31.97 -28.89
CA ASN A 14 -22.20 -30.54 -28.57
C ASN A 14 -21.61 -29.73 -29.75
N SER A 15 -21.77 -30.22 -30.99
CA SER A 15 -21.22 -29.57 -32.20
C SER A 15 -21.95 -28.30 -32.65
N LEU A 16 -22.79 -27.68 -31.82
CA LEU A 16 -23.48 -26.42 -32.12
C LEU A 16 -23.58 -25.56 -30.85
N GLU A 17 -22.45 -25.07 -30.34
CA GLU A 17 -22.29 -23.85 -29.52
C GLU A 17 -20.82 -23.74 -29.09
N ILE A 18 -19.91 -23.72 -30.07
CA ILE A 18 -18.61 -23.06 -29.90
C ILE A 18 -18.70 -21.79 -30.73
N GLU A 19 -19.57 -20.89 -30.26
CA GLU A 19 -19.44 -19.50 -30.66
C GLU A 19 -18.19 -18.98 -29.97
N ASN A 20 -17.24 -18.52 -30.79
CA ASN A 20 -16.01 -17.91 -30.35
C ASN A 20 -16.30 -16.76 -29.38
N VAL A 21 -16.32 -17.05 -28.08
CA VAL A 21 -16.03 -16.08 -27.03
C VAL A 21 -14.52 -16.01 -26.86
N PHE A 22 -13.82 -15.82 -27.99
CA PHE A 22 -12.63 -14.99 -28.00
C PHE A 22 -13.14 -13.56 -27.80
N LEU A 23 -13.53 -13.22 -26.57
CA LEU A 23 -13.51 -11.82 -26.17
C LEU A 23 -12.09 -11.37 -26.44
N ASN A 24 -11.96 -10.44 -27.39
CA ASN A 24 -10.71 -9.86 -27.81
C ASN A 24 -10.19 -9.04 -26.62
N PRO A 25 -9.32 -9.58 -25.74
CA PRO A 25 -9.04 -8.99 -24.42
C PRO A 25 -8.24 -7.68 -24.53
N ARG A 26 -7.90 -7.28 -25.76
CA ARG A 26 -7.21 -6.05 -26.09
C ARG A 26 -8.15 -4.88 -26.33
N ALA A 27 -9.37 -5.08 -26.80
CA ALA A 27 -10.25 -3.96 -27.15
C ALA A 27 -10.80 -3.29 -25.88
N ASP A 28 -11.46 -4.07 -25.04
CA ASP A 28 -12.13 -3.59 -23.83
C ASP A 28 -11.14 -3.03 -22.80
N LEU A 29 -9.94 -3.60 -22.73
CA LEU A 29 -8.89 -3.20 -21.79
C LEU A 29 -8.15 -1.95 -22.29
N VAL A 30 -7.92 -1.82 -23.59
CA VAL A 30 -7.39 -0.57 -24.18
C VAL A 30 -8.42 0.55 -24.10
N GLU A 31 -9.70 0.24 -24.28
CA GLU A 31 -10.80 1.20 -24.14
C GLU A 31 -10.93 1.65 -22.68
N TYR A 32 -10.95 0.72 -21.72
CA TYR A 32 -10.93 1.03 -20.28
C TYR A 32 -9.69 1.85 -19.88
N LEU A 33 -8.51 1.45 -20.33
CA LEU A 33 -7.27 2.19 -20.04
C LEU A 33 -7.27 3.58 -20.70
N ASN A 34 -7.79 3.75 -21.91
CA ASN A 34 -7.88 5.07 -22.56
C ASN A 34 -8.96 5.96 -21.95
N GLU A 35 -10.10 5.40 -21.54
CA GLU A 35 -11.19 6.14 -20.90
C GLU A 35 -10.80 6.63 -19.51
N ASN A 36 -10.07 5.82 -18.74
CA ASN A 36 -9.72 6.12 -17.36
C ASN A 36 -8.30 6.69 -17.20
N PHE A 37 -7.40 6.44 -18.15
CA PHE A 37 -5.98 6.82 -18.09
C PHE A 37 -5.41 7.22 -19.48
N PRO A 38 -5.90 8.31 -20.11
CA PRO A 38 -5.46 8.73 -21.44
C PRO A 38 -3.93 8.96 -21.47
N VAL A 39 -3.26 8.32 -22.44
CA VAL A 39 -1.83 8.52 -22.69
C VAL A 39 -1.69 9.61 -23.75
N GLU A 40 -1.10 10.76 -23.38
CA GLU A 40 -0.71 11.75 -24.38
C GLU A 40 0.38 11.17 -25.29
N SER A 41 0.10 11.15 -26.59
CA SER A 41 1.06 10.74 -27.60
C SER A 41 1.99 11.90 -27.92
N ASP A 42 3.17 11.91 -27.33
CA ASP A 42 4.26 12.78 -27.80
C ASP A 42 4.82 12.22 -29.12
N GLU A 43 4.75 13.04 -30.19
CA GLU A 43 5.17 12.70 -31.57
C GLU A 43 6.70 12.62 -31.77
N ASP A 44 7.52 12.72 -30.73
CA ASP A 44 8.98 12.74 -30.86
C ASP A 44 9.64 11.39 -30.49
N SER A 45 10.01 10.64 -31.53
CA SER A 45 11.05 9.58 -31.58
C SER A 45 11.60 9.00 -30.27
N ASN A 46 10.80 8.19 -29.58
CA ASN A 46 11.27 7.07 -28.75
C ASN A 46 10.09 6.13 -28.52
N LEU A 47 10.00 5.02 -29.25
CA LEU A 47 8.97 4.02 -28.95
C LEU A 47 9.22 3.54 -27.50
N PRO A 48 8.32 3.78 -26.54
CA PRO A 48 8.50 3.22 -25.22
C PRO A 48 8.52 1.70 -25.35
N THR A 49 9.50 1.05 -24.73
CA THR A 49 9.48 -0.42 -24.63
C THR A 49 8.19 -0.82 -23.93
N LEU A 50 7.63 -1.99 -24.25
CA LEU A 50 6.43 -2.51 -23.60
C LEU A 50 6.55 -2.48 -22.06
N GLU A 51 7.76 -2.76 -21.55
CA GLU A 51 8.12 -2.67 -20.14
C GLU A 51 8.05 -1.24 -19.59
N GLY A 52 8.51 -0.24 -20.36
CA GLY A 52 8.42 1.17 -20.00
C GLY A 52 6.96 1.63 -19.94
N SER A 53 6.17 1.34 -20.97
CA SER A 53 4.74 1.68 -20.99
C SER A 53 3.98 1.02 -19.83
N PHE A 54 4.28 -0.23 -19.50
CA PHE A 54 3.64 -0.92 -18.37
C PHE A 54 4.01 -0.28 -17.03
N ARG A 55 5.28 0.11 -16.85
CA ARG A 55 5.73 0.81 -15.64
C ARG A 55 5.03 2.14 -15.47
N ASP A 56 4.90 2.92 -16.54
CA ASP A 56 4.24 4.22 -16.49
C ASP A 56 2.75 4.08 -16.14
N ILE A 57 2.09 3.10 -16.75
CA ILE A 57 0.69 2.77 -16.46
C ILE A 57 0.53 2.33 -14.99
N TYR A 58 1.41 1.47 -14.49
CA TYR A 58 1.41 1.02 -13.10
C TYR A 58 1.61 2.18 -12.13
N GLN A 59 2.56 3.08 -12.41
CA GLN A 59 2.81 4.24 -11.57
C GLN A 59 1.59 5.16 -11.51
N ARG A 60 0.96 5.47 -12.66
CA ARG A 60 -0.26 6.30 -12.70
C ARG A 60 -1.42 5.68 -11.93
N MET A 61 -1.60 4.36 -12.04
CA MET A 61 -2.62 3.66 -11.24
C MET A 61 -2.32 3.76 -9.74
N ARG A 62 -1.05 3.60 -9.36
CA ARG A 62 -0.62 3.73 -7.97
C ARG A 62 -0.85 5.16 -7.44
N ASP A 63 -0.45 6.19 -8.18
CA ASP A 63 -0.63 7.60 -7.79
C ASP A 63 -2.12 7.98 -7.64
N GLY A 64 -2.97 7.46 -8.54
CA GLY A 64 -4.42 7.61 -8.45
C GLY A 64 -5.00 6.95 -7.19
N LEU A 65 -4.53 5.73 -6.88
CA LEU A 65 -4.93 5.00 -5.68
C LEU A 65 -4.48 5.72 -4.40
N VAL A 66 -3.26 6.28 -4.39
CA VAL A 66 -2.74 7.07 -3.28
C VAL A 66 -3.66 8.25 -2.98
N THR A 67 -4.03 9.00 -4.03
CA THR A 67 -4.93 10.16 -3.91
C THR A 67 -6.31 9.74 -3.37
N GLU A 68 -6.89 8.66 -3.90
CA GLU A 68 -8.20 8.18 -3.47
C GLU A 68 -8.20 7.73 -2.00
N LEU A 69 -7.20 6.95 -1.59
CA LEU A 69 -7.08 6.47 -0.22
C LEU A 69 -6.92 7.63 0.77
N LEU A 70 -6.04 8.59 0.48
CA LEU A 70 -5.83 9.74 1.36
C LEU A 70 -7.12 10.56 1.55
N GLN A 71 -7.91 10.76 0.48
CA GLN A 71 -9.21 11.41 0.57
C GLN A 71 -10.20 10.61 1.44
N ARG A 72 -10.25 9.28 1.26
CA ARG A 72 -11.12 8.41 2.06
C ARG A 72 -10.75 8.47 3.53
N ILE A 73 -9.47 8.41 3.88
CA ILE A 73 -8.98 8.51 5.28
C ILE A 73 -9.37 9.87 5.88
N ASN A 74 -9.13 10.96 5.14
CA ASN A 74 -9.46 12.30 5.60
C ASN A 74 -10.97 12.51 5.85
N SER A 75 -11.83 11.75 5.19
CA SER A 75 -13.29 11.78 5.41
C SER A 75 -13.75 11.07 6.69
N LYS A 76 -12.92 10.24 7.33
CA LYS A 76 -13.27 9.45 8.53
C LYS A 76 -13.05 10.21 9.84
N SER A 77 -13.42 9.62 10.97
CA SER A 77 -13.19 10.20 12.31
C SER A 77 -11.71 10.14 12.71
N PRO A 78 -11.25 10.96 13.67
CA PRO A 78 -9.94 10.80 14.29
C PRO A 78 -9.73 9.40 14.88
N ASP A 79 -10.70 8.88 15.62
CA ASP A 79 -10.62 7.55 16.23
C ASP A 79 -10.39 6.44 15.18
N PHE A 80 -11.09 6.53 14.03
CA PHE A 80 -10.85 5.60 12.93
C PHE A 80 -9.42 5.69 12.38
N PHE A 81 -8.85 6.89 12.34
CA PHE A 81 -7.48 7.09 11.88
C PHE A 81 -6.46 6.49 12.86
N GLU A 82 -6.69 6.65 14.16
CA GLU A 82 -5.89 6.01 15.21
C GLU A 82 -5.91 4.49 15.03
N ASP A 83 -7.10 3.88 14.92
CA ASP A 83 -7.25 2.44 14.70
C ASP A 83 -6.58 1.96 13.40
N LEU A 84 -6.72 2.72 12.31
CA LEU A 84 -6.09 2.42 11.03
C LEU A 84 -4.57 2.38 11.14
N VAL A 85 -3.98 3.36 11.83
CA VAL A 85 -2.53 3.45 12.04
C VAL A 85 -2.03 2.25 12.84
N ILE A 86 -2.73 1.87 13.92
CA ILE A 86 -2.36 0.69 14.71
C ILE A 86 -2.43 -0.56 13.83
N LYS A 87 -3.52 -0.73 13.08
CA LYS A 87 -3.69 -1.85 12.16
C LYS A 87 -2.53 -1.93 11.15
N LEU A 88 -2.17 -0.81 10.53
CA LEU A 88 -1.06 -0.77 9.58
C LEU A 88 0.24 -1.26 10.21
N LEU A 89 0.60 -0.76 11.39
CA LEU A 89 1.84 -1.17 12.06
C LEU A 89 1.83 -2.66 12.42
N VAL A 90 0.68 -3.23 12.78
CA VAL A 90 0.55 -4.67 13.02
C VAL A 90 0.75 -5.48 11.73
N GLU A 91 0.16 -5.08 10.61
CA GLU A 91 0.35 -5.75 9.31
C GLU A 91 1.81 -5.62 8.81
N MET A 92 2.51 -4.56 9.21
CA MET A 92 3.96 -4.40 8.98
C MET A 92 4.83 -5.30 9.86
N GLY A 93 4.23 -6.03 10.80
CA GLY A 93 4.92 -6.98 11.69
C GLY A 93 5.36 -6.39 13.04
N TYR A 94 4.96 -5.17 13.38
CA TYR A 94 5.14 -4.66 14.74
C TYR A 94 4.11 -5.27 15.69
N GLY A 95 4.42 -5.32 16.99
CA GLY A 95 3.50 -5.78 18.02
C GLY A 95 3.46 -7.30 18.22
N GLY A 96 4.02 -8.10 17.31
CA GLY A 96 3.99 -9.56 17.42
C GLY A 96 2.64 -10.13 17.00
N SER A 97 1.92 -10.82 17.91
CA SER A 97 0.58 -11.35 17.61
C SER A 97 -0.48 -10.25 17.69
N LEU A 98 -1.62 -10.40 17.00
CA LEU A 98 -2.73 -9.42 17.01
C LEU A 98 -3.27 -9.14 18.44
N GLU A 99 -3.04 -10.05 19.39
CA GLU A 99 -3.44 -9.92 20.80
C GLU A 99 -2.43 -9.12 21.64
N ASP A 100 -1.17 -9.00 21.18
CA ASP A 100 -0.07 -8.32 21.88
C ASP A 100 0.04 -6.82 21.51
N ALA A 101 -0.64 -6.39 20.45
CA ALA A 101 -0.89 -4.99 20.19
C ALA A 101 -1.87 -4.49 21.25
N GLU A 102 -1.36 -4.17 22.44
CA GLU A 102 -2.11 -3.45 23.45
C GLU A 102 -2.48 -2.08 22.86
N THR A 103 -3.65 -2.00 22.24
CA THR A 103 -4.30 -0.73 21.90
C THR A 103 -4.67 -0.05 23.22
N VAL A 104 -3.69 0.56 23.88
CA VAL A 104 -3.91 1.49 24.99
C VAL A 104 -4.37 2.81 24.38
N GLY A 105 -5.56 2.78 23.78
CA GLY A 105 -6.19 3.90 23.13
C GLY A 105 -7.59 4.08 23.70
N HIS A 106 -7.70 4.50 24.95
CA HIS A 106 -8.90 5.18 25.44
C HIS A 106 -8.45 6.51 26.05
N SER A 107 -8.45 7.53 25.21
CA SER A 107 -8.63 8.96 25.51
C SER A 107 -8.19 9.43 26.91
N GLY A 108 -7.03 10.10 27.00
CA GLY A 108 -6.68 10.87 28.20
C GLY A 108 -5.24 11.36 28.31
N ASP A 109 -4.27 10.72 27.64
CA ASP A 109 -2.85 11.02 27.88
C ASP A 109 -2.23 11.88 26.78
N ARG A 110 -2.18 13.19 27.05
CA ARG A 110 -1.06 14.12 26.75
C ARG A 110 -0.32 14.03 25.40
N GLY A 111 -0.93 13.47 24.35
CA GLY A 111 -0.31 13.32 23.02
C GLY A 111 0.37 11.98 22.78
N ILE A 112 -0.24 10.86 23.19
CA ILE A 112 0.09 9.51 22.73
C ILE A 112 -1.22 8.81 22.42
N ASP A 113 -1.35 8.28 21.20
CA ASP A 113 -2.58 7.64 20.73
C ASP A 113 -2.46 6.10 20.74
N GLY A 114 -1.24 5.57 20.76
CA GLY A 114 -1.02 4.13 20.89
C GLY A 114 0.39 3.76 21.32
N ILE A 115 0.54 2.50 21.73
CA ILE A 115 1.83 1.92 22.13
C ILE A 115 1.90 0.52 21.52
N ILE A 116 2.98 0.21 20.81
CA ILE A 116 3.19 -1.10 20.18
C ILE A 116 4.57 -1.64 20.56
N ARG A 117 4.70 -2.97 20.66
CA ARG A 117 6.01 -3.61 20.86
C ARG A 117 6.79 -3.61 19.56
N GLU A 118 8.10 -3.40 19.62
CA GLU A 118 8.97 -3.50 18.44
C GLU A 118 9.19 -4.95 18.03
N ASP A 119 9.25 -5.85 19.00
CA ASP A 119 9.54 -7.26 18.82
C ASP A 119 8.59 -8.14 19.64
N THR A 120 8.55 -9.43 19.30
CA THR A 120 7.70 -10.43 19.96
C THR A 120 8.06 -10.65 21.44
N LEU A 121 9.30 -10.34 21.85
CA LEU A 121 9.74 -10.46 23.25
C LEU A 121 9.34 -9.25 24.09
N GLY A 122 8.92 -8.15 23.47
CA GLY A 122 8.46 -6.93 24.13
C GLY A 122 9.57 -6.17 24.85
N LEU A 123 10.82 -6.27 24.37
CA LEU A 123 11.95 -5.60 25.01
C LEU A 123 11.92 -4.08 24.79
N ASP A 124 11.47 -3.65 23.61
CA ASP A 124 11.31 -2.25 23.26
C ASP A 124 9.85 -1.91 22.94
N MET A 125 9.41 -0.75 23.44
CA MET A 125 8.09 -0.18 23.16
C MET A 125 8.24 1.02 22.24
N ILE A 126 7.37 1.09 21.23
CA ILE A 126 7.25 2.19 20.28
C ILE A 126 5.95 2.93 20.59
N TYR A 127 6.07 4.23 20.78
CA TYR A 127 4.94 5.11 21.08
C TYR A 127 4.45 5.79 19.81
N ILE A 128 3.14 5.88 19.65
CA ILE A 128 2.53 6.31 18.40
C ILE A 128 1.68 7.54 18.67
N GLN A 129 1.81 8.54 17.80
CA GLN A 129 0.83 9.62 17.65
C GLN A 129 0.33 9.59 16.21
N ALA A 130 -0.97 9.45 16.04
CA ALA A 130 -1.70 9.48 14.79
C ALA A 130 -2.54 10.75 14.72
N LYS A 131 -2.11 11.71 13.91
CA LYS A 131 -2.81 13.00 13.76
C LYS A 131 -3.47 13.17 12.40
N ARG A 132 -4.80 13.12 12.38
CA ARG A 132 -5.55 13.48 11.17
C ARG A 132 -5.57 14.99 10.96
N TRP A 133 -5.00 15.46 9.86
CA TRP A 133 -4.87 16.86 9.48
C TRP A 133 -5.59 17.11 8.15
N ARG A 134 -6.50 18.08 8.10
CA ARG A 134 -7.27 18.38 6.88
C ARG A 134 -6.61 19.43 5.99
N GLU A 135 -5.93 20.40 6.59
CA GLU A 135 -5.32 21.52 5.88
C GLU A 135 -4.01 21.94 6.57
N GLY A 136 -3.03 22.33 5.75
CA GLY A 136 -1.72 22.80 6.20
C GLY A 136 -0.79 21.69 6.69
N SER A 137 0.46 22.02 7.00
CA SER A 137 1.46 21.04 7.41
C SER A 137 1.61 20.94 8.94
N VAL A 138 2.04 19.78 9.43
CA VAL A 138 2.38 19.54 10.83
C VAL A 138 3.68 20.27 11.18
N GLY A 139 3.57 21.23 12.09
CA GLY A 139 4.68 22.05 12.54
C GLY A 139 5.41 21.51 13.77
N ARG A 140 6.57 22.10 14.05
CA ARG A 140 7.41 21.81 15.22
C ARG A 140 6.67 21.78 16.57
N PRO A 141 5.69 22.66 16.88
CA PRO A 141 4.99 22.62 18.17
C PRO A 141 4.30 21.27 18.46
N GLU A 142 3.80 20.59 17.43
CA GLU A 142 3.16 19.28 17.59
C GLU A 142 4.17 18.20 17.91
N LEU A 143 5.32 18.20 17.22
CA LEU A 143 6.41 17.27 17.52
C LEU A 143 7.01 17.54 18.90
N GLN A 144 7.07 18.80 19.36
CA GLN A 144 7.53 19.14 20.71
C GLN A 144 6.60 18.59 21.79
N LYS A 145 5.28 18.64 21.57
CA LYS A 145 4.31 18.04 22.50
C LYS A 145 4.51 16.53 22.57
N PHE A 146 4.63 15.87 21.41
CA PHE A 146 4.87 14.43 21.35
C PHE A 146 6.18 14.03 22.04
N VAL A 147 7.29 14.72 21.77
CA VAL A 147 8.58 14.51 22.46
C VAL A 147 8.44 14.70 23.97
N GLY A 148 7.67 15.70 24.41
CA GLY A 148 7.35 15.90 25.82
C GLY A 148 6.65 14.68 26.43
N ALA A 149 5.63 14.15 25.76
CA ALA A 149 4.90 12.97 26.20
C ALA A 149 5.80 11.71 26.26
N LEU A 150 6.72 11.54 25.31
CA LEU A 150 7.72 10.47 25.35
C LEU A 150 8.63 10.59 26.58
N HIS A 151 9.12 11.80 26.87
CA HIS A 151 9.99 12.02 28.03
C HIS A 151 9.29 11.74 29.36
N GLU A 152 8.00 12.10 29.49
CA GLU A 152 7.21 11.79 30.69
C GLU A 152 7.10 10.27 30.95
N ARG A 153 7.21 9.46 29.89
CA ARG A 153 7.18 7.99 29.97
C ARG A 153 8.57 7.33 29.93
N ASN A 154 9.65 8.11 29.98
CA ASN A 154 11.02 7.64 29.77
C ASN A 154 11.19 6.86 28.45
N ALA A 155 10.35 7.14 27.46
CA ALA A 155 10.39 6.50 26.15
C ALA A 155 11.44 7.14 25.24
N ARG A 156 12.03 6.33 24.37
CA ARG A 156 13.07 6.77 23.41
C ARG A 156 12.70 6.57 21.95
N LYS A 157 11.71 5.72 21.67
CA LYS A 157 11.27 5.36 20.32
C LYS A 157 9.83 5.83 20.12
N GLY A 158 9.56 6.46 18.98
CA GLY A 158 8.21 6.87 18.63
C GLY A 158 7.99 7.00 17.13
N ILE A 159 6.73 6.93 16.72
CA ILE A 159 6.29 7.17 15.36
C ILE A 159 5.23 8.27 15.39
N PHE A 160 5.41 9.32 14.61
CA PHE A 160 4.42 10.35 14.40
C PHE A 160 3.87 10.21 12.98
N ILE A 161 2.58 9.93 12.87
CA ILE A 161 1.88 9.65 11.61
C ILE A 161 0.82 10.72 11.39
N THR A 162 0.71 11.24 10.17
CA THR A 162 -0.26 12.28 9.81
C THR A 162 -0.77 12.10 8.40
N THR A 163 -1.98 12.58 8.12
CA THR A 163 -2.58 12.59 6.77
C THR A 163 -2.11 13.77 5.90
N SER A 164 -1.01 14.43 6.29
CA SER A 164 -0.52 15.67 5.69
C SER A 164 0.99 15.79 5.87
N ASP A 165 1.63 16.74 5.18
CA ASP A 165 3.08 16.93 5.24
C ASP A 165 3.58 17.48 6.58
N PHE A 166 4.88 17.30 6.83
CA PHE A 166 5.62 17.99 7.88
C PHE A 166 6.32 19.24 7.36
N THR A 167 6.39 20.29 8.18
CA THR A 167 7.23 21.44 7.83
C THR A 167 8.71 21.07 7.91
N ILE A 168 9.55 21.71 7.08
CA ILE A 168 11.02 21.54 7.14
C ILE A 168 11.56 21.76 8.56
N SER A 169 11.00 22.75 9.28
CA SER A 169 11.36 23.05 10.66
C SER A 169 10.97 21.96 11.67
N ALA A 170 9.94 21.16 11.35
CA ALA A 170 9.50 20.02 12.16
C ALA A 170 10.45 18.83 11.93
N ILE A 171 10.76 18.51 10.67
CA ILE A 171 11.73 17.46 10.29
C ILE A 171 13.11 17.75 10.92
N THR A 172 13.63 18.95 10.70
CA THR A 172 14.93 19.39 11.24
C THR A 172 14.97 19.34 12.78
N TYR A 173 13.82 19.52 13.44
CA TYR A 173 13.74 19.43 14.89
C TYR A 173 13.92 17.98 15.37
N VAL A 174 13.27 17.02 14.72
CA VAL A 174 13.38 15.59 15.06
C VAL A 174 14.77 15.04 14.79
N GLU A 175 15.44 15.48 13.73
CA GLU A 175 16.82 15.05 13.42
C GLU A 175 17.85 15.49 14.49
N ARG A 176 17.52 16.49 15.32
CA ARG A 176 18.44 17.09 16.30
C ARG A 176 18.26 16.58 17.73
N ILE A 177 17.19 15.86 18.02
CA ILE A 177 16.92 15.34 19.36
C ILE A 177 17.53 13.94 19.53
N ALA A 178 17.69 13.50 20.79
CA ALA A 178 18.26 12.20 21.09
C ALA A 178 17.26 11.04 20.95
N SER A 179 15.95 11.32 20.94
CA SER A 179 14.90 10.32 20.76
C SER A 179 14.84 9.87 19.31
N ASN A 180 14.66 8.57 19.08
CA ASN A 180 14.44 8.00 17.75
C ASN A 180 12.97 8.15 17.37
N ILE A 181 12.66 9.18 16.59
CA ILE A 181 11.29 9.44 16.11
C ILE A 181 11.24 9.30 14.60
N ILE A 182 10.35 8.44 14.12
CA ILE A 182 10.04 8.31 12.70
C ILE A 182 8.84 9.19 12.39
N LEU A 183 8.94 9.95 11.29
CA LEU A 183 7.86 10.77 10.76
C LEU A 183 7.30 10.07 9.53
N ILE A 184 5.98 9.88 9.48
CA ILE A 184 5.26 9.31 8.34
C ILE A 184 4.20 10.33 7.91
N ASP A 185 4.37 10.89 6.72
CA ASP A 185 3.41 11.83 6.14
C ASP A 185 2.28 11.10 5.40
N GLY A 186 1.38 11.89 4.80
CA GLY A 186 0.18 11.36 4.15
C GLY A 186 0.47 10.43 2.98
N ASP A 187 1.47 10.77 2.16
CA ASP A 187 1.83 9.99 0.98
C ASP A 187 2.51 8.69 1.41
N GLN A 188 3.50 8.77 2.32
CA GLN A 188 4.19 7.60 2.86
C GLN A 188 3.23 6.66 3.58
N LEU A 189 2.28 7.19 4.36
CA LEU A 189 1.25 6.40 5.02
C LEU A 189 0.49 5.54 4.00
N VAL A 190 0.05 6.16 2.90
CA VAL A 190 -0.80 5.48 1.92
C VAL A 190 0.02 4.50 1.07
N GLU A 191 1.26 4.81 0.75
CA GLU A 191 2.19 3.87 0.12
C GLU A 191 2.36 2.61 0.99
N LEU A 192 2.58 2.77 2.30
CA LEU A 192 2.64 1.66 3.23
C LEU A 192 1.31 0.89 3.29
N MET A 193 0.17 1.58 3.28
CA MET A 193 -1.12 0.91 3.22
C MET A 193 -1.27 0.03 1.97
N ILE A 194 -0.78 0.49 0.82
CA ILE A 194 -0.82 -0.30 -0.42
C ILE A 194 0.14 -1.49 -0.32
N ASP A 195 1.37 -1.27 0.16
CA ASP A 195 2.42 -2.30 0.21
C ASP A 195 2.13 -3.42 1.21
N TYR A 196 1.33 -3.14 2.24
CA TYR A 196 0.92 -4.09 3.28
C TYR A 196 -0.58 -4.46 3.19
N ASP A 197 -1.22 -4.24 2.04
CA ASP A 197 -2.62 -4.63 1.76
C ASP A 197 -3.67 -4.10 2.77
N VAL A 198 -3.45 -2.91 3.33
CA VAL A 198 -4.32 -2.28 4.32
C VAL A 198 -5.31 -1.33 3.67
N GLY A 199 -6.58 -1.70 3.67
CA GLY A 199 -7.66 -0.85 3.10
C GLY A 199 -7.71 -0.85 1.57
N VAL A 200 -6.92 -1.72 0.94
CA VAL A 200 -6.94 -2.03 -0.49
C VAL A 200 -7.22 -3.52 -0.70
N SER A 201 -7.53 -3.90 -1.93
CA SER A 201 -7.72 -5.29 -2.33
C SER A 201 -7.29 -5.48 -3.77
N SER A 202 -6.56 -6.56 -4.06
CA SER A 202 -6.20 -6.91 -5.44
C SER A 202 -7.46 -7.30 -6.23
N ILE A 203 -7.69 -6.64 -7.36
CA ILE A 203 -8.82 -6.94 -8.25
C ILE A 203 -8.40 -7.98 -9.30
N GLU A 204 -7.21 -7.81 -9.90
CA GLU A 204 -6.66 -8.71 -10.92
C GLU A 204 -5.13 -8.85 -10.77
N THR A 205 -4.58 -9.96 -11.27
CA THR A 205 -3.14 -10.21 -11.33
C THR A 205 -2.75 -10.59 -12.75
N PHE A 206 -1.83 -9.83 -13.35
CA PHE A 206 -1.32 -10.09 -14.70
C PHE A 206 0.04 -10.80 -14.63
N GLU A 207 0.14 -11.99 -15.23
CA GLU A 207 1.40 -12.73 -15.36
C GLU A 207 2.06 -12.42 -16.71
N ILE A 208 3.26 -11.83 -16.69
CA ILE A 208 4.04 -11.57 -17.91
C ILE A 208 4.99 -12.75 -18.13
N LYS A 209 4.83 -13.44 -19.26
CA LYS A 209 5.69 -14.57 -19.65
C LYS A 209 6.72 -14.14 -20.67
N ARG A 210 7.96 -14.59 -20.46
CA ARG A 210 9.06 -14.50 -21.43
C ARG A 210 9.43 -15.91 -21.87
N VAL A 211 9.94 -16.03 -23.10
CA VAL A 211 10.56 -17.28 -23.57
C VAL A 211 11.70 -17.64 -22.62
N ASP A 212 11.66 -18.84 -22.06
CA ASP A 212 12.76 -19.45 -21.33
C ASP A 212 13.81 -19.91 -22.33
N SER A 213 14.86 -19.11 -22.53
CA SER A 213 15.91 -19.42 -23.50
C SER A 213 16.65 -20.72 -23.16
N ASP A 214 16.83 -21.04 -21.87
CA ASP A 214 17.56 -22.21 -21.40
C ASP A 214 16.82 -23.52 -21.75
N TYR A 215 15.49 -23.49 -21.81
CA TYR A 215 14.68 -24.62 -22.26
C TYR A 215 14.90 -24.97 -23.74
N PHE A 216 15.23 -23.97 -24.57
CA PHE A 216 15.43 -24.13 -26.02
C PHE A 216 16.90 -24.17 -26.42
N ASP A 217 17.83 -24.00 -25.48
CA ASP A 217 19.24 -24.23 -25.73
C ASP A 217 19.49 -25.75 -25.81
N GLU A 218 19.59 -26.26 -27.04
CA GLU A 218 20.06 -27.61 -27.33
C GLU A 218 21.54 -27.74 -26.93
N SER A 219 21.82 -27.91 -25.64
CA SER A 219 23.13 -28.41 -25.21
C SER A 219 23.26 -29.84 -25.72
N THR A 220 23.93 -29.95 -26.87
CA THR A 220 24.25 -31.20 -27.55
C THR A 220 25.13 -32.07 -26.64
N GLU A 221 24.60 -33.21 -26.20
CA GLU A 221 25.38 -34.41 -25.85
C GLU A 221 25.01 -35.57 -26.79
#